data_AF-A0A6J4PUQ4-F1
#
_entry.id   AF-A0A6J4PUQ4-F1
#
_cell.length_a   1.000
_cell.length_b   1.000
_cell.length_c   1.000
_cell.angle_alpha   90.00
_cell.angle_beta   90.00
_cell.angle_gamma   90.00
#
_symmetry.space_group_name_H-M   'P 1'
#
loop_
_entity.id
_entity.type
_entity.pdbx_description
1 polymer ?
#
loop_
_entity_poly.entity_id
_entity_poly.type
_entity_poly.pdbx_seq_one_letter_code
_entity_poly.pdbx_strand_id
1 'polypeptide(L)' 'MEGNPLKRRISVGGMPLWSWLVMALLLVMLFALLSASGALLAPLLGQAAGAADYLHEFAHDGRHLLAVPCH' A
#
# COMPACT_ATOMS: atom_id res chain seq x y z
N MET A 1 -25.78 36.09 5.70
CA MET A 1 -25.29 35.01 6.59
C MET A 1 -24.47 34.06 5.73
N GLU A 2 -23.21 34.39 5.49
CA GLU A 2 -22.30 33.58 4.68
C GLU A 2 -21.83 32.39 5.53
N GLY A 3 -22.24 31.19 5.14
CA GLY A 3 -21.78 29.95 5.78
C GLY A 3 -20.29 29.77 5.55
N ASN A 4 -19.52 29.69 6.64
CA ASN A 4 -18.07 29.51 6.61
C ASN A 4 -17.71 28.25 5.78
N PRO A 5 -17.01 28.39 4.63
CA PRO A 5 -16.73 27.28 3.72
C PRO A 5 -15.79 26.22 4.34
N LEU A 6 -15.16 26.51 5.47
CA LEU A 6 -14.24 25.61 6.18
C LEU A 6 -14.95 24.54 7.01
N LYS A 7 -16.29 24.57 7.14
CA LYS A 7 -17.04 23.62 7.96
C LYS A 7 -17.67 22.46 7.16
N ARG A 8 -17.01 21.99 6.10
CA ARG A 8 -17.40 20.73 5.45
C ARG A 8 -16.87 19.56 6.27
N ARG A 9 -17.65 19.14 7.28
CA ARG A 9 -17.40 17.89 8.01
C ARG A 9 -17.70 16.72 7.06
N ILE A 10 -16.67 15.99 6.65
CA ILE A 10 -16.84 14.75 5.90
C ILE A 10 -17.42 13.71 6.88
N SER A 11 -18.68 13.32 6.67
CA SER A 11 -19.30 12.25 7.44
C SER A 11 -18.82 10.91 6.93
N VAL A 12 -18.20 10.11 7.80
CA VAL A 12 -17.71 8.75 7.48
C VAL A 12 -18.86 7.86 6.98
N GLY A 13 -20.06 8.01 7.54
CA GLY A 13 -21.26 7.27 7.12
C GLY A 13 -21.88 7.74 5.80
N GLY A 14 -21.47 8.91 5.28
CA GLY A 14 -21.91 9.42 3.98
C GLY A 14 -20.99 9.04 2.82
N MET A 15 -19.93 8.27 3.09
CA MET A 15 -18.98 7.89 2.05
C MET A 15 -19.57 6.83 1.12
N PRO A 16 -19.38 6.96 -0.20
CA PRO A 16 -19.73 5.92 -1.14
C PRO A 16 -19.00 4.61 -0.81
N LEU A 17 -19.67 3.47 -1.02
CA LEU A 17 -19.08 2.15 -0.77
C LEU A 17 -17.77 1.95 -1.56
N TRP A 18 -17.72 2.45 -2.80
CA TRP A 18 -16.52 2.34 -3.64
C TRP A 18 -15.30 3.06 -3.05
N SER A 19 -15.49 4.11 -2.26
CA SER A 19 -14.38 4.80 -1.59
C SER A 19 -13.69 3.89 -0.58
N TRP A 20 -14.45 3.03 0.10
CA TRP A 20 -13.89 1.99 0.98
C TRP A 20 -13.16 0.90 0.21
N LEU A 21 -13.69 0.49 -0.95
CA LEU A 21 -13.01 -0.48 -1.81
C LEU A 21 -11.68 0.07 -2.34
N VAL A 22 -11.65 1.33 -2.78
CA VAL A 22 -10.43 2.00 -3.22
C VAL A 22 -9.43 2.14 -2.05
N MET A 23 -9.90 2.49 -0.86
CA MET A 23 -9.06 2.53 0.34
C MET A 23 -8.45 1.16 0.63
N ALA A 24 -9.24 0.09 0.59
CA ALA A 24 -8.76 -1.27 0.80
C ALA A 24 -7.73 -1.67 -0.26
N LEU A 25 -7.99 -1.37 -1.54
CA LEU A 25 -7.05 -1.63 -2.63
C LEU A 25 -5.74 -0.88 -2.44
N LEU A 26 -5.80 0.39 -2.03
CA LEU A 26 -4.62 1.20 -1.72
C LEU A 26 -3.80 0.56 -0.59
N LEU A 27 -4.46 0.13 0.49
CA LEU A 27 -3.78 -0.54 1.61
C LEU A 27 -3.11 -1.85 1.17
N VAL A 28 -3.76 -2.65 0.32
CA VAL A 28 -3.17 -3.89 -0.21
C VAL A 28 -1.97 -3.58 -1.10
N MET A 29 -2.05 -2.56 -1.97
CA MET A 29 -0.91 -2.12 -2.79
C MET A 29 0.26 -1.64 -1.93
N LEU A 30 -0.01 -0.83 -0.90
CA LEU A 30 1.01 -0.35 0.02
C LEU A 30 1.65 -1.50 0.81
N PHE A 31 0.84 -2.45 1.29
CA PHE A 31 1.34 -3.65 1.95
C PHE A 31 2.26 -4.44 1.02
N ALA A 32 1.82 -4.74 -0.21
CA ALA A 32 2.64 -5.48 -1.17
C ALA A 32 3.95 -4.75 -1.51
N LEU A 33 3.91 -3.42 -1.71
CA LEU A 33 5.08 -2.62 -2.06
C LEU A 33 6.08 -2.50 -0.90
N LEU A 34 5.61 -2.24 0.31
CA LEU A 34 6.47 -2.14 1.50
C LEU A 34 7.01 -3.50 1.93
N SER A 35 6.21 -4.56 1.76
CA SER A 35 6.67 -5.93 1.98
C SER A 35 7.74 -6.28 0.96
N ALA A 36 7.50 -6.11 -0.35
CA ALA A 36 8.47 -6.44 -1.39
C ALA A 36 9.74 -5.56 -1.38
N SER A 37 9.84 -4.55 -0.54
CA SER A 37 11.07 -3.75 -0.35
C SER A 37 11.78 -4.06 0.96
N GLY A 38 11.29 -5.01 1.76
CA GLY A 38 11.75 -5.28 3.13
C GLY A 38 11.46 -4.16 4.14
N ALA A 39 10.90 -3.03 3.69
CA ALA A 39 10.72 -1.82 4.51
C ALA A 39 9.74 -2.03 5.67
N LEU A 40 8.75 -2.92 5.50
CA LEU A 40 7.79 -3.28 6.55
C LEU A 40 8.44 -4.02 7.73
N LEU A 41 9.43 -4.86 7.45
CA LEU A 41 10.08 -5.75 8.43
C LEU A 41 11.41 -5.19 8.94
N ALA A 42 12.02 -4.24 8.22
CA ALA A 42 13.29 -3.62 8.59
C ALA A 42 13.35 -3.08 10.04
N PRO A 43 12.29 -2.48 10.61
CA PRO A 43 12.34 -2.02 12.01
C PRO A 43 12.46 -3.15 13.04
N LEU A 44 11.98 -4.36 12.72
CA LEU A 44 12.04 -5.51 13.63
C LEU A 44 13.26 -6.42 13.37
N LEU A 45 13.60 -6.62 12.09
CA LEU A 45 14.57 -7.63 11.66
C LEU A 45 15.88 -7.03 11.13
N GLY A 46 15.96 -5.71 10.98
CA GLY A 46 17.16 -5.04 10.46
C GLY A 46 17.55 -5.56 9.07
N GLN A 47 18.83 -5.82 8.85
CA GLN A 47 19.36 -6.31 7.56
C GLN A 47 18.83 -7.70 7.17
N ALA A 48 18.35 -8.51 8.13
CA ALA A 48 17.74 -9.80 7.83
C ALA A 48 16.38 -9.65 7.14
N ALA A 49 15.73 -8.48 7.24
CA ALA A 49 14.45 -8.20 6.59
C ALA A 49 14.53 -8.31 5.06
N GLY A 50 15.68 -8.02 4.45
CA GLY A 50 15.85 -8.15 3.00
C GLY A 50 16.28 -9.54 2.53
N ALA A 51 16.93 -10.33 3.39
CA ALA A 51 17.47 -11.65 3.03
C ALA A 51 16.45 -12.79 3.15
N ALA A 52 15.37 -12.60 3.92
CA ALA A 52 14.30 -13.59 4.14
C ALA A 52 12.97 -13.15 3.51
N ASP A 53 13.02 -12.21 2.57
CA ASP A 53 11.83 -11.55 2.04
C ASP A 53 11.22 -12.35 0.88
N TYR A 54 10.54 -13.45 1.20
CA TYR A 54 9.82 -14.26 0.21
C TYR A 54 8.80 -13.43 -0.60
N LEU A 55 8.31 -12.31 -0.05
CA LEU A 55 7.43 -11.39 -0.76
C LEU A 55 8.20 -10.54 -1.77
N HIS A 56 9.47 -10.20 -1.51
CA HIS A 56 10.37 -9.59 -2.49
C HIS A 56 10.60 -10.54 -3.67
N GLU A 57 10.95 -11.79 -3.42
CA GLU A 57 11.20 -12.78 -4.49
C GLU A 57 9.92 -13.05 -5.30
N PHE A 58 8.78 -13.25 -4.64
CA PHE A 58 7.49 -13.43 -5.32
C PHE A 58 7.11 -12.21 -6.20
N ALA A 59 7.31 -10.99 -5.69
CA ALA A 59 7.03 -9.77 -6.45
C ALA A 59 8.02 -9.57 -7.60
N HIS A 60 9.28 -9.94 -7.39
CA HIS A 60 10.31 -9.95 -8.42
C HIS A 60 9.96 -10.93 -9.54
N ASP A 61 9.56 -12.16 -9.22
CA ASP A 61 9.11 -13.17 -10.18
C ASP A 61 7.84 -12.75 -10.94
N GLY A 62 6.91 -12.09 -10.25
CA GLY A 62 5.73 -11.49 -10.90
C GLY A 62 6.10 -10.44 -11.94
N ARG A 63 7.12 -9.62 -11.69
CA ARG A 63 7.62 -8.64 -12.67
C ARG A 63 8.24 -9.34 -13.88
N HIS A 64 9.00 -10.41 -13.67
CA HIS A 64 9.50 -11.26 -14.76
C HIS A 64 8.35 -11.83 -15.60
N LEU A 65 7.30 -12.35 -14.96
CA LEU A 65 6.11 -12.89 -15.63
C LEU A 65 5.38 -11.83 -16.47
N LEU A 66 5.33 -10.59 -15.98
CA LEU A 66 4.68 -9.46 -16.66
C LEU A 66 5.59 -8.74 -17.66
N ALA A 67 6.77 -9.29 -17.96
CA ALA A 67 7.79 -8.71 -18.84
C ALA A 67 8.20 -7.28 -18.44
N VAL A 68 8.12 -6.97 -17.15
CA VAL A 68 8.55 -5.68 -16.60
C VAL A 68 10.05 -5.75 -16.35
N PRO A 69 10.86 -4.85 -16.93
CA PRO A 69 12.31 -4.86 -16.71
C PRO A 69 12.65 -4.69 -15.23
N CYS A 70 13.62 -5.49 -14.77
CA CYS A 70 14.27 -5.39 -13.47
C CYS A 70 15.78 -5.10 -13.66
N HIS A 71 16.45 -4.63 -12.60
CA HIS A 71 17.86 -4.23 -12.65
C HIS A 71 18.79 -5.45 -12.78
#